data_AF-A0A9N9FVA3-F1
#
_entry.id   AF-A0A9N9FVA3-F1
#
_cell.length_a   1.000
_cell.length_b   1.000
_cell.length_c   1.000
_cell.angle_alpha   90.00
_cell.angle_beta   90.00
_cell.angle_gamma   90.00
#
_symmetry.space_group_name_H-M   'P 1'
#
loop_
_entity.id
_entity.type
_entity.pdbx_description
1 polymer ?
#
loop_
_entity_poly.entity_id
_entity_poly.type
_entity_poly.pdbx_seq_one_letter_code
_entity_poly.pdbx_strand_id
1 'polypeptide(L)'
;MATMATSVQEFLSWAQENGVMSDINVRKIPDKGLGLVLKRQAARDNSIVAYIPFHLLLNTTKVGKYAKEKAPKLEETFQALIKNGESLTERMVLICFLLYERFGRLACGEEPSLWKPYVDILPHTLHTPLFYDKTLRACLDGTSLKSAVDAKFNKLHREYNKLRPHFNQWSTQSSSSNNNVSDNLDIITLDHFVWADGVFWSRVLSFGSRLASDNNFIGSISDDYHLVPFLDFANHSLKPYARWELTPEGVELILTKSDSPEPILPDTEICISYGDKPNSELLFIHGFTLIDNPWSAISFPVPFYENDEYEEEKFIFMQCHGIKPLVSLTRKKGGAELTRESTRAMWISVLTKEDGLKFTNVIDDSSQPVNLTIGDKIIHTLDELDNTVNELSIFPIIEGRVITLILENVEHLLSHFKQTNEKVLKMMESGKNSRELEYIRIYREDEYKFLEYAVDDFTRKRDSLLSDEYILE
;
A
#
# COMPACT_ATOMS: atom_id res chain seq x y z
N MET A 1 25.92 13.40 22.04
CA MET A 1 24.89 13.70 21.02
C MET A 1 25.36 13.10 19.71
N ALA A 2 24.62 12.17 19.11
CA ALA A 2 24.93 11.71 17.76
C ALA A 2 24.74 12.90 16.81
N THR A 3 25.78 13.27 16.08
CA THR A 3 25.71 14.32 15.05
C THR A 3 24.70 13.89 13.99
N MET A 4 23.70 14.73 13.73
CA MET A 4 22.78 14.51 12.62
C MET A 4 23.54 14.58 11.30
N ALA A 5 23.11 13.80 10.32
CA ALA A 5 23.65 13.91 8.96
C ALA A 5 23.45 15.34 8.44
N THR A 6 24.43 15.86 7.72
CA THR A 6 24.43 17.23 7.16
C THR A 6 23.15 17.51 6.36
N SER A 7 22.69 16.56 5.54
CA SER A 7 21.47 16.71 4.74
C SER A 7 20.20 16.91 5.58
N VAL A 8 20.12 16.32 6.77
CA VAL A 8 18.97 16.53 7.67
C VAL A 8 18.98 17.95 8.24
N GLN A 9 20.16 18.49 8.56
CA GLN A 9 20.28 19.88 9.04
C GLN A 9 19.94 20.88 7.94
N GLU A 10 20.39 20.62 6.71
CA GLU A 10 20.05 21.41 5.51
C GLU A 10 18.54 21.38 5.26
N PHE A 11 17.92 20.20 5.31
CA PHE A 11 16.46 20.06 5.20
C PHE A 11 15.71 20.84 6.27
N LEU A 12 16.12 20.75 7.54
CA LEU A 12 15.44 21.45 8.63
C LEU A 12 15.54 22.97 8.49
N SER A 13 16.69 23.46 8.02
CA SER A 13 16.91 24.89 7.73
C SER A 13 16.02 25.33 6.58
N TRP A 14 16.01 24.58 5.48
CA TRP A 14 15.13 24.80 4.33
C TRP A 14 13.65 24.79 4.72
N ALA A 15 13.23 23.83 5.55
CA ALA A 15 11.84 23.73 6.01
C ALA A 15 11.43 24.97 6.80
N GLN A 16 12.27 25.42 7.74
CA GLN A 16 12.03 26.63 8.52
C GLN A 16 11.99 27.90 7.64
N GLU A 17 12.94 28.05 6.72
CA GLU A 17 13.02 29.18 5.78
C GLU A 17 11.79 29.26 4.86
N ASN A 18 11.17 28.12 4.55
CA ASN A 18 9.95 28.04 3.75
C ASN A 18 8.66 27.96 4.59
N GLY A 19 8.73 28.34 5.87
CA GLY A 19 7.55 28.57 6.70
C GLY A 19 7.01 27.35 7.46
N VAL A 20 7.76 26.24 7.54
CA VAL A 20 7.41 25.17 8.49
C VAL A 20 7.58 25.69 9.91
N MET A 21 6.50 25.67 10.68
CA MET A 21 6.53 26.01 12.11
C MET A 21 6.50 24.72 12.91
N SER A 22 7.37 24.56 13.91
CA SER A 22 7.41 23.34 14.71
C SER A 22 7.91 23.55 16.14
N ASP A 23 7.18 22.98 17.09
CA ASP A 23 7.57 22.84 18.50
C ASP A 23 8.14 21.44 18.81
N ILE A 24 8.56 20.73 17.77
CA ILE A 24 9.13 19.37 17.82
C ILE A 24 10.50 19.33 17.14
N ASN A 25 11.36 18.42 17.60
CA ASN A 25 12.65 18.14 16.99
C ASN A 25 12.55 16.85 16.18
N VAL A 26 13.29 16.77 15.09
CA VAL A 26 13.61 15.47 14.48
C VAL A 26 14.74 14.85 15.29
N ARG A 27 14.70 13.54 15.56
CA ARG A 27 15.79 12.76 16.20
C ARG A 27 15.82 11.33 15.69
N LYS A 28 16.95 10.65 15.88
CA LYS A 28 17.04 9.20 15.65
C LYS A 28 16.37 8.47 16.82
N ILE A 29 15.37 7.66 16.49
CA ILE A 29 14.63 6.79 17.39
C ILE A 29 15.15 5.36 17.21
N PRO A 30 15.50 4.66 18.31
CA PRO A 30 15.87 3.25 18.27
C PRO A 30 14.82 2.45 17.50
N ASP A 31 15.27 1.62 16.57
CA ASP A 31 14.42 0.70 15.81
C ASP A 31 13.25 1.35 15.07
N LYS A 32 13.32 2.66 14.75
CA LYS A 32 12.35 3.35 13.88
C LYS A 32 12.99 4.30 12.88
N GLY A 33 14.26 4.67 13.07
CA GLY A 33 14.95 5.59 12.15
C GLY A 33 14.83 7.02 12.65
N LEU A 34 14.48 7.98 11.78
CA LEU A 34 14.19 9.35 12.22
C LEU A 34 12.75 9.42 12.74
N GLY A 35 12.51 10.29 13.72
CA GLY A 35 11.21 10.47 14.37
C GLY A 35 11.07 11.88 14.92
N LEU A 36 9.84 12.25 15.23
CA LEU A 36 9.49 13.55 15.83
C LEU A 36 9.47 13.40 17.36
N VAL A 37 10.13 14.31 18.07
CA VAL A 37 10.13 14.34 19.54
C VAL A 37 9.75 15.72 20.05
N LEU A 38 9.05 15.77 21.17
CA LEU A 38 8.56 17.02 21.74
C LEU A 38 9.70 17.87 22.33
N LYS A 39 9.76 19.18 22.02
CA LYS A 39 10.80 20.08 22.57
C LYS A 39 10.59 20.38 24.05
N ARG A 40 9.33 20.50 24.48
CA ARG A 40 8.92 21.00 25.80
C ARG A 40 7.67 20.26 26.24
N GLN A 41 7.38 20.23 27.54
CA GLN A 41 6.16 19.60 28.03
C GLN A 41 4.92 20.21 27.37
N ALA A 42 3.96 19.36 26.97
CA ALA A 42 2.69 19.79 26.38
C ALA A 42 1.50 19.07 26.99
N ALA A 43 0.36 19.75 27.05
CA ALA A 43 -0.90 19.14 27.42
C ALA A 43 -1.49 18.33 26.24
N ARG A 44 -2.39 17.40 26.54
CA ARG A 44 -3.15 16.66 25.53
C ARG A 44 -4.47 17.38 25.27
N ASP A 45 -4.41 18.51 24.57
CA ASP A 45 -5.51 19.49 24.49
C ASP A 45 -5.82 19.99 23.06
N ASN A 46 -5.40 19.26 22.02
CA ASN A 46 -5.51 19.68 20.62
C ASN A 46 -4.62 20.88 20.23
N SER A 47 -3.53 21.12 20.96
CA SER A 47 -2.50 22.06 20.49
C SER A 47 -1.84 21.59 19.19
N ILE A 48 -1.60 22.52 18.27
CA ILE A 48 -0.79 22.32 17.07
C ILE A 48 0.70 22.32 17.47
N VAL A 49 1.43 21.28 17.06
CA VAL A 49 2.86 21.13 17.36
C VAL A 49 3.75 21.20 16.12
N ALA A 50 3.18 21.08 14.93
CA ALA A 50 3.83 21.44 13.69
C ALA A 50 2.80 21.89 12.64
N TYR A 51 3.22 22.80 11.78
CA TYR A 51 2.45 23.28 10.64
C TYR A 51 3.35 23.29 9.39
N ILE A 52 2.85 22.67 8.32
CA ILE A 52 3.52 22.54 7.03
C ILE A 52 2.71 23.32 5.99
N PRO A 53 3.24 24.44 5.45
CA PRO A 53 2.52 25.25 4.47
C PRO A 53 2.16 24.48 3.20
N PHE A 54 0.98 24.79 2.63
CA PHE A 54 0.47 24.09 1.46
C PHE A 54 1.46 24.09 0.31
N HIS A 55 2.19 25.18 0.06
CA HIS A 55 3.13 25.27 -1.07
C HIS A 55 4.28 24.24 -1.01
N LEU A 56 4.64 23.73 0.17
CA LEU A 56 5.67 22.71 0.34
C LEU A 56 5.22 21.28 0.05
N LEU A 57 3.92 21.00 0.08
CA LEU A 57 3.40 19.67 -0.27
C LEU A 57 3.80 19.31 -1.69
N LEU A 58 4.14 18.06 -1.95
CA LEU A 58 4.54 17.59 -3.26
C LEU A 58 3.43 16.69 -3.83
N ASN A 59 2.86 17.09 -4.95
CA ASN A 59 1.76 16.42 -5.66
C ASN A 59 1.91 16.58 -7.18
N THR A 60 1.03 15.96 -7.95
CA THR A 60 1.12 15.94 -9.41
C THR A 60 1.01 17.32 -10.04
N THR A 61 0.11 18.17 -9.55
CA THR A 61 -0.09 19.52 -10.07
C THR A 61 1.20 20.33 -9.98
N LYS A 62 1.90 20.25 -8.85
CA LYS A 62 3.16 20.97 -8.64
C LYS A 62 4.32 20.39 -9.41
N VAL A 63 4.41 19.05 -9.50
CA VAL A 63 5.41 18.39 -10.34
C VAL A 63 5.22 18.77 -11.81
N GLY A 64 3.98 18.74 -12.32
CA GLY A 64 3.68 19.11 -13.70
C GLY A 64 4.00 20.57 -14.01
N LYS A 65 3.73 21.49 -13.06
CA LYS A 65 4.14 22.89 -13.19
C LYS A 65 5.67 23.03 -13.22
N TYR A 66 6.38 22.38 -12.30
CA TYR A 66 7.84 22.40 -12.26
C TYR A 66 8.46 21.82 -13.53
N ALA A 67 7.95 20.70 -14.04
CA ALA A 67 8.42 20.08 -15.27
C ALA A 67 8.36 21.05 -16.45
N LYS A 68 7.22 21.70 -16.66
CA LYS A 68 7.00 22.67 -17.75
C LYS A 68 7.87 23.91 -17.65
N GLU A 69 8.13 24.40 -16.43
CA GLU A 69 8.83 25.67 -16.22
C GLU A 69 10.35 25.50 -16.10
N LYS A 70 10.83 24.39 -15.54
CA LYS A 70 12.21 24.27 -15.05
C LYS A 70 12.90 22.92 -15.31
N ALA A 71 12.17 21.87 -15.69
CA ALA A 71 12.74 20.52 -15.90
C ALA A 71 12.31 19.92 -17.25
N PRO A 72 12.84 20.44 -18.38
CA PRO A 72 12.40 20.03 -19.72
C PRO A 72 12.56 18.54 -19.97
N LYS A 73 13.59 17.86 -19.44
CA LYS A 73 13.72 16.40 -19.58
C LYS A 73 12.63 15.59 -18.88
N LEU A 74 12.14 16.08 -17.74
CA LEU A 74 11.01 15.47 -17.06
C LEU A 74 9.70 15.71 -17.83
N GLU A 75 9.50 16.90 -18.37
CA GLU A 75 8.34 17.23 -19.22
C GLU A 75 8.33 16.41 -20.53
N GLU A 76 9.47 16.30 -21.22
CA GLU A 76 9.63 15.43 -22.41
C GLU A 76 9.22 13.99 -22.09
N THR A 77 9.58 13.49 -20.90
CA THR A 77 9.20 12.16 -20.44
C THR A 77 7.67 12.04 -20.31
N PHE A 78 7.02 13.00 -19.65
CA PHE A 78 5.55 13.00 -19.51
C PHE A 78 4.84 13.08 -20.85
N GLN A 79 5.30 13.94 -21.77
CA GLN A 79 4.74 14.05 -23.11
C GLN A 79 4.90 12.75 -23.91
N ALA A 80 6.06 12.10 -23.81
CA ALA A 80 6.30 10.83 -24.49
C ALA A 80 5.41 9.70 -23.96
N LEU A 81 5.18 9.65 -22.65
CA LEU A 81 4.27 8.68 -22.03
C LEU A 81 2.83 8.90 -22.51
N ILE A 82 2.33 10.14 -22.48
CA ILE A 82 0.99 10.48 -22.99
C ILE A 82 0.86 10.09 -24.48
N LYS A 83 1.85 10.45 -25.30
CA LYS A 83 1.85 10.13 -26.74
C LYS A 83 1.81 8.62 -27.00
N ASN A 84 2.40 7.82 -26.12
CA ASN A 84 2.39 6.37 -26.20
C ASN A 84 1.12 5.73 -25.62
N GLY A 85 0.12 6.53 -25.21
CA GLY A 85 -1.14 6.05 -24.65
C GLY A 85 -1.07 5.66 -23.18
N GLU A 86 0.00 6.05 -22.47
CA GLU A 86 0.10 5.80 -21.03
C GLU A 86 -0.78 6.76 -20.23
N SER A 87 -1.46 6.22 -19.22
CA SER A 87 -2.13 7.04 -18.21
C SER A 87 -1.10 7.57 -17.21
N LEU A 88 -0.99 8.91 -17.12
CA LEU A 88 -0.19 9.57 -16.09
C LEU A 88 -0.93 9.59 -14.75
N THR A 89 -0.99 8.42 -14.12
CA THR A 89 -1.47 8.30 -12.74
C THR A 89 -0.61 9.14 -11.78
N GLU A 90 -1.17 9.54 -10.64
CA GLU A 90 -0.43 10.36 -9.68
C GLU A 90 0.85 9.69 -9.17
N ARG A 91 0.77 8.37 -8.95
CA ARG A 91 1.95 7.54 -8.65
C ARG A 91 3.02 7.67 -9.73
N MET A 92 2.65 7.61 -11.01
CA MET A 92 3.63 7.67 -12.11
C MET A 92 4.35 9.01 -12.12
N VAL A 93 3.60 10.11 -12.00
CA VAL A 93 4.15 11.47 -11.99
C VAL A 93 5.12 11.66 -10.82
N LEU A 94 4.73 11.23 -9.62
CA LEU A 94 5.55 11.38 -8.41
C LEU A 94 6.79 10.47 -8.42
N ILE A 95 6.67 9.22 -8.89
CA ILE A 95 7.83 8.32 -9.04
C ILE A 95 8.82 8.88 -10.07
N CYS A 96 8.35 9.35 -11.23
CA CYS A 96 9.23 9.97 -12.23
C CYS A 96 9.95 11.19 -11.67
N PHE A 97 9.25 12.03 -10.90
CA PHE A 97 9.88 13.18 -10.22
C PHE A 97 10.94 12.74 -9.21
N LEU A 98 10.65 11.76 -8.35
CA LEU A 98 11.63 11.27 -7.36
C LEU A 98 12.89 10.69 -8.02
N LEU A 99 12.72 9.94 -9.10
CA LEU A 99 13.82 9.38 -9.89
C LEU A 99 14.64 10.46 -10.57
N TYR A 100 13.95 11.40 -11.21
CA TYR A 100 14.57 12.56 -11.84
C TYR A 100 15.36 13.36 -10.81
N GLU A 101 14.74 13.80 -9.72
CA GLU A 101 15.35 14.73 -8.78
C GLU A 101 16.56 14.12 -8.05
N ARG A 102 16.49 12.83 -7.73
CA ARG A 102 17.55 12.12 -7.01
C ARG A 102 18.68 11.63 -7.91
N PHE A 103 18.38 11.13 -9.09
CA PHE A 103 19.35 10.41 -9.93
C PHE A 103 19.48 11.01 -11.34
N GLY A 104 18.38 11.41 -11.97
CA GLY A 104 18.35 11.85 -13.37
C GLY A 104 18.82 13.28 -13.63
N ARG A 105 18.47 14.22 -12.75
CA ARG A 105 18.64 15.66 -12.91
C ARG A 105 20.08 16.07 -13.19
N LEU A 106 21.02 15.48 -12.45
CA LEU A 106 22.44 15.76 -12.64
C LEU A 106 22.95 15.27 -14.00
N ALA A 107 22.39 14.18 -14.53
CA ALA A 107 22.77 13.65 -15.85
C ALA A 107 22.30 14.55 -17.00
N CYS A 108 21.18 15.27 -16.83
CA CYS A 108 20.72 16.27 -17.78
C CYS A 108 21.27 17.69 -17.54
N GLY A 109 22.00 17.92 -16.43
CA GLY A 109 22.58 19.22 -16.10
C GLY A 109 21.56 20.28 -15.68
N GLU A 110 20.40 19.87 -15.18
CA GLU A 110 19.30 20.78 -14.79
C GLU A 110 19.40 21.20 -13.31
N GLU A 111 18.87 22.37 -12.97
CA GLU A 111 18.94 22.96 -11.62
C GLU A 111 18.01 22.24 -10.62
N PRO A 112 18.37 22.15 -9.32
CA PRO A 112 17.57 21.46 -8.32
C PRO A 112 16.19 22.08 -8.16
N SER A 113 15.19 21.24 -7.89
CA SER A 113 13.85 21.69 -7.57
C SER A 113 13.80 22.32 -6.16
N LEU A 114 12.67 22.97 -5.85
CA LEU A 114 12.36 23.42 -4.49
C LEU A 114 12.45 22.27 -3.47
N TRP A 115 12.11 21.04 -3.88
CA TRP A 115 12.03 19.87 -3.01
C TRP A 115 13.35 19.09 -2.93
N LYS A 116 14.46 19.58 -3.51
CA LYS A 116 15.75 18.88 -3.45
C LYS A 116 16.17 18.54 -2.00
N PRO A 117 16.08 19.45 -1.02
CA PRO A 117 16.44 19.13 0.37
C PRO A 117 15.57 18.03 0.97
N TYR A 118 14.29 17.96 0.59
CA TYR A 118 13.41 16.87 0.99
C TYR A 118 13.82 15.54 0.35
N VAL A 119 14.11 15.53 -0.96
CA VAL A 119 14.53 14.31 -1.66
C VAL A 119 15.86 13.77 -1.11
N ASP A 120 16.75 14.63 -0.63
CA ASP A 120 18.05 14.27 -0.09
C ASP A 120 18.00 13.58 1.28
N ILE A 121 16.94 13.82 2.07
CA ILE A 121 16.75 13.13 3.35
C ILE A 121 15.96 11.83 3.24
N LEU A 122 15.35 11.56 2.07
CA LEU A 122 14.63 10.30 1.86
C LEU A 122 15.59 9.11 2.01
N PRO A 123 15.11 8.00 2.60
CA PRO A 123 15.95 6.86 2.95
C PRO A 123 16.61 6.27 1.69
N HIS A 124 17.89 5.90 1.76
CA HIS A 124 18.61 5.30 0.63
C HIS A 124 18.14 3.88 0.30
N THR A 125 17.63 3.16 1.30
CA THR A 125 17.02 1.83 1.16
C THR A 125 15.85 1.73 2.12
N LEU A 126 14.93 0.80 1.86
CA LEU A 126 13.76 0.55 2.69
C LEU A 126 13.86 -0.84 3.31
N HIS A 127 13.13 -1.04 4.40
CA HIS A 127 13.07 -2.33 5.09
C HIS A 127 11.91 -3.21 4.60
N THR A 128 11.32 -2.88 3.44
CA THR A 128 10.23 -3.68 2.85
C THR A 128 10.79 -4.93 2.17
N PRO A 129 10.00 -6.02 2.07
CA PRO A 129 10.43 -7.26 1.44
C PRO A 129 10.91 -7.21 -0.01
N LEU A 130 10.71 -6.08 -0.72
CA LEU A 130 11.24 -5.84 -2.05
C LEU A 130 12.76 -5.59 -2.05
N PHE A 131 13.34 -5.17 -0.92
CA PHE A 131 14.77 -4.86 -0.76
C PHE A 131 15.52 -6.00 -0.05
N TYR A 132 14.85 -7.10 0.22
CA TYR A 132 15.45 -8.26 0.90
C TYR A 132 16.37 -9.02 -0.04
N ASP A 133 17.48 -9.50 0.50
CA ASP A 133 18.30 -10.46 -0.21
C ASP A 133 17.56 -11.80 -0.39
N LYS A 134 18.14 -12.71 -1.18
CA LYS A 134 17.54 -14.01 -1.47
C LYS A 134 17.25 -14.84 -0.21
N THR A 135 18.04 -14.69 0.84
CA THR A 135 17.91 -15.45 2.09
C THR A 135 16.72 -14.95 2.90
N LEU A 136 16.65 -13.63 3.12
CA LEU A 136 15.52 -12.99 3.80
C LEU A 136 14.22 -13.21 3.01
N ARG A 137 14.29 -13.13 1.67
CA ARG A 137 13.16 -13.42 0.79
C ARG A 137 12.63 -14.85 0.94
N ALA A 138 13.52 -15.83 1.06
CA ALA A 138 13.16 -17.23 1.28
C ALA A 138 12.55 -17.49 2.67
N CYS A 139 12.82 -16.63 3.66
CA CYS A 139 12.19 -16.74 4.97
C CYS A 139 10.69 -16.37 4.98
N LEU A 140 10.18 -15.81 3.88
CA LEU A 140 8.75 -15.59 3.68
C LEU A 140 8.04 -16.83 3.13
N ASP A 141 8.75 -17.89 2.73
CA ASP A 141 8.12 -19.11 2.18
C ASP A 141 7.10 -19.69 3.16
N GLY A 142 5.94 -20.09 2.65
CA GLY A 142 4.81 -20.54 3.47
C GLY A 142 3.84 -19.44 3.92
N THR A 143 4.21 -18.16 3.76
CA THR A 143 3.35 -17.02 4.13
C THR A 143 2.60 -16.44 2.94
N SER A 144 1.51 -15.70 3.21
CA SER A 144 0.78 -14.99 2.14
C SER A 144 1.60 -13.85 1.51
N LEU A 145 2.58 -13.29 2.22
CA LEU A 145 3.44 -12.24 1.67
C LEU A 145 4.43 -12.70 0.59
N LYS A 146 4.79 -13.99 0.54
CA LYS A 146 5.77 -14.46 -0.47
C LYS A 146 5.28 -14.18 -1.88
N SER A 147 4.08 -14.65 -2.20
CA SER A 147 3.45 -14.49 -3.51
C SER A 147 3.15 -13.03 -3.83
N ALA A 148 2.64 -12.27 -2.85
CA ALA A 148 2.32 -10.85 -3.01
C ALA A 148 3.55 -10.03 -3.43
N VAL A 149 4.69 -10.27 -2.79
CA VAL A 149 5.90 -9.51 -3.10
C VAL A 149 6.57 -9.99 -4.40
N ASP A 150 6.49 -11.28 -4.74
CA ASP A 150 6.99 -11.77 -6.04
C ASP A 150 6.16 -11.15 -7.19
N ALA A 151 4.84 -11.12 -7.04
CA ALA A 151 3.93 -10.48 -8.00
C ALA A 151 4.23 -8.99 -8.15
N LYS A 152 4.46 -8.28 -7.03
CA LYS A 152 4.81 -6.85 -7.04
C LYS A 152 6.16 -6.61 -7.72
N PHE A 153 7.19 -7.41 -7.44
CA PHE A 153 8.49 -7.29 -8.10
C PHE A 153 8.37 -7.50 -9.62
N ASN A 154 7.66 -8.55 -10.04
CA ASN A 154 7.43 -8.82 -11.47
C ASN A 154 6.63 -7.71 -12.16
N LYS A 155 5.66 -7.11 -11.46
CA LYS A 155 4.93 -5.93 -11.95
C LYS A 155 5.86 -4.73 -12.13
N LEU A 156 6.63 -4.38 -11.11
CA LEU A 156 7.59 -3.26 -11.18
C LEU A 156 8.66 -3.48 -12.25
N HIS A 157 9.14 -4.70 -12.42
CA HIS A 157 10.11 -5.02 -13.47
C HIS A 157 9.54 -4.80 -14.88
N ARG A 158 8.27 -5.18 -15.12
CA ARG A 158 7.58 -4.90 -16.39
C ARG A 158 7.35 -3.41 -16.60
N GLU A 159 6.90 -2.69 -15.56
CA GLU A 159 6.74 -1.22 -15.60
C GLU A 159 8.08 -0.54 -15.91
N TYR A 160 9.15 -0.91 -15.21
CA TYR A 160 10.49 -0.38 -15.45
C TYR A 160 10.95 -0.58 -16.90
N ASN A 161 10.83 -1.80 -17.44
CA ASN A 161 11.26 -2.09 -18.81
C ASN A 161 10.52 -1.24 -19.85
N LYS A 162 9.26 -0.87 -19.56
CA LYS A 162 8.45 0.02 -20.39
C LYS A 162 8.92 1.48 -20.31
N LEU A 163 9.30 1.94 -19.12
CA LEU A 163 9.66 3.34 -18.84
C LEU A 163 11.14 3.66 -19.09
N ARG A 164 12.01 2.65 -18.96
CA ARG A 164 13.47 2.73 -19.12
C ARG A 164 13.92 3.49 -20.37
N PRO A 165 13.35 3.30 -21.56
CA PRO A 165 13.74 4.07 -22.75
C PRO A 165 13.57 5.58 -22.58
N HIS A 166 12.59 6.03 -21.81
CA HIS A 166 12.35 7.44 -21.55
C HIS A 166 13.35 8.00 -20.54
N PHE A 167 13.69 7.25 -19.48
CA PHE A 167 14.69 7.66 -18.50
C PHE A 167 16.10 7.78 -19.11
N ASN A 168 16.43 6.94 -20.09
CA ASN A 168 17.72 7.02 -20.77
C ASN A 168 17.87 8.29 -21.63
N GLN A 169 16.78 8.99 -21.95
CA GLN A 169 16.82 10.28 -22.65
C GLN A 169 17.26 11.46 -21.76
N TRP A 170 17.42 11.22 -20.45
CA TRP A 170 17.98 12.21 -19.52
C TRP A 170 19.49 12.39 -19.67
N SER A 171 20.17 11.52 -20.42
CA SER A 171 21.61 11.66 -20.69
C SER A 171 21.87 12.82 -21.65
N THR A 172 22.82 13.70 -21.31
CA THR A 172 23.36 14.71 -22.24
C THR A 172 24.48 14.18 -23.14
N GLN A 173 24.90 12.90 -22.99
CA GLN A 173 25.90 12.32 -23.87
C GLN A 173 25.31 12.14 -25.28
N SER A 174 25.59 13.11 -26.15
CA SER A 174 25.41 12.98 -27.60
C SER A 174 25.97 11.63 -28.05
N SER A 175 25.15 10.85 -28.75
CA SER A 175 25.55 9.64 -29.48
C SER A 175 26.68 9.95 -30.45
N SER A 176 27.88 10.09 -29.93
CA SER A 176 29.10 10.22 -30.69
C SER A 176 29.40 8.81 -31.16
N SER A 177 29.01 8.57 -32.41
CA SER A 177 29.34 7.44 -33.25
C SER A 177 30.80 7.01 -33.06
N ASN A 178 31.05 6.08 -32.15
CA ASN A 178 32.20 5.20 -32.16
C ASN A 178 31.82 3.90 -31.46
N ASN A 179 31.53 2.90 -32.30
CA ASN A 179 31.33 1.51 -31.94
C ASN A 179 32.56 0.97 -31.21
N ASN A 180 32.61 1.09 -29.88
CA ASN A 180 33.38 0.21 -29.02
C ASN A 180 32.63 0.04 -27.68
N VAL A 181 32.55 -1.22 -27.26
CA VAL A 181 31.68 -1.76 -26.22
C VAL A 181 32.11 -1.30 -24.81
N SER A 182 31.65 -0.12 -24.37
CA SER A 182 31.58 0.33 -22.96
C SER A 182 30.86 1.69 -22.91
N ASP A 183 29.76 1.98 -22.22
CA ASP A 183 28.88 1.29 -21.29
C ASP A 183 27.47 1.88 -21.52
N ASN A 184 26.52 1.07 -22.01
CA ASN A 184 25.10 1.44 -22.00
C ASN A 184 24.55 1.29 -20.56
N LEU A 185 25.10 2.05 -19.61
CA LEU A 185 24.59 2.05 -18.25
C LEU A 185 23.29 2.85 -18.23
N ASP A 186 22.23 2.24 -17.70
CA ASP A 186 20.98 2.96 -17.49
C ASP A 186 21.18 4.06 -16.45
N ILE A 187 20.69 5.27 -16.75
CA ILE A 187 20.68 6.37 -15.77
C ILE A 187 19.85 5.98 -14.56
N ILE A 188 18.70 5.37 -14.84
CA ILE A 188 17.78 4.85 -13.85
C ILE A 188 17.80 3.34 -13.96
N THR A 189 18.25 2.65 -12.91
CA THR A 189 18.22 1.19 -12.81
C THR A 189 16.87 0.70 -12.28
N LEU A 190 16.64 -0.62 -12.36
CA LEU A 190 15.48 -1.24 -11.72
C LEU A 190 15.46 -0.95 -10.20
N ASP A 191 16.61 -0.98 -9.53
CA ASP A 191 16.71 -0.72 -8.09
C ASP A 191 16.31 0.72 -7.75
N HIS A 192 16.69 1.71 -8.59
CA HIS A 192 16.20 3.08 -8.45
C HIS A 192 14.68 3.15 -8.60
N PHE A 193 14.11 2.45 -9.59
CA PHE A 193 12.66 2.42 -9.81
C PHE A 193 11.89 1.78 -8.65
N VAL A 194 12.39 0.65 -8.12
CA VAL A 194 11.85 -0.01 -6.93
C VAL A 194 11.97 0.89 -5.70
N TRP A 195 13.09 1.61 -5.54
CA TRP A 195 13.27 2.64 -4.51
C TRP A 195 12.19 3.72 -4.57
N ALA A 196 11.94 4.30 -5.75
CA ALA A 196 10.96 5.37 -5.88
C ALA A 196 9.53 4.88 -5.61
N ASP A 197 9.17 3.67 -6.04
CA ASP A 197 7.88 3.05 -5.68
C ASP A 197 7.74 2.80 -4.18
N GLY A 198 8.77 2.28 -3.54
CA GLY A 198 8.76 2.04 -2.10
C GLY A 198 8.68 3.35 -1.30
N VAL A 199 9.39 4.39 -1.72
CA VAL A 199 9.31 5.73 -1.10
C VAL A 199 7.92 6.32 -1.25
N PHE A 200 7.34 6.22 -2.45
CA PHE A 200 5.98 6.68 -2.70
C PHE A 200 4.99 5.99 -1.73
N TRP A 201 4.93 4.66 -1.73
CA TRP A 201 3.93 3.94 -0.92
C TRP A 201 4.13 4.06 0.59
N SER A 202 5.37 4.16 1.07
CA SER A 202 5.65 4.27 2.50
C SER A 202 5.39 5.67 3.09
N ARG A 203 5.26 6.72 2.25
CA ARG A 203 5.22 8.12 2.71
C ARG A 203 4.07 8.96 2.19
N VAL A 204 3.38 8.50 1.14
CA VAL A 204 2.28 9.26 0.54
C VAL A 204 1.06 9.28 1.47
N LEU A 205 0.39 10.43 1.52
CA LEU A 205 -0.93 10.59 2.15
C LEU A 205 -1.99 10.76 1.06
N SER A 206 -3.13 10.08 1.22
CA SER A 206 -4.34 10.32 0.43
C SER A 206 -5.20 11.35 1.16
N PHE A 207 -5.55 12.45 0.49
CA PHE A 207 -6.40 13.50 1.05
C PHE A 207 -7.88 13.28 0.71
N GLY A 208 -8.20 12.74 -0.47
CA GLY A 208 -9.57 12.48 -0.92
C GLY A 208 -10.32 11.51 0.00
N SER A 209 -9.65 10.49 0.52
CA SER A 209 -10.23 9.56 1.51
C SER A 209 -10.66 10.24 2.82
N ARG A 210 -10.00 11.34 3.23
CA ARG A 210 -10.32 12.14 4.42
C ARG A 210 -11.38 13.21 4.14
N LEU A 211 -11.36 13.81 2.95
CA LEU A 211 -12.35 14.81 2.56
C LEU A 211 -13.74 14.21 2.32
N ALA A 212 -13.82 12.94 1.89
CA ALA A 212 -15.09 12.22 1.79
C ALA A 212 -15.83 12.06 3.14
N SER A 213 -15.11 12.15 4.27
CA SER A 213 -15.72 12.14 5.61
C SER A 213 -16.10 13.52 6.15
N ASP A 214 -15.55 14.61 5.61
CA ASP A 214 -15.74 15.97 6.12
C ASP A 214 -16.41 16.87 5.05
N ASN A 215 -17.73 17.03 5.14
CA ASN A 215 -18.57 17.85 4.25
C ASN A 215 -18.22 19.37 4.20
N ASN A 216 -17.19 19.82 4.90
CA ASN A 216 -16.87 21.24 5.12
C ASN A 216 -15.66 21.76 4.33
N PHE A 217 -15.00 20.95 3.50
CA PHE A 217 -13.89 21.44 2.68
C PHE A 217 -14.39 21.99 1.33
N ILE A 218 -14.51 23.31 1.25
CA ILE A 218 -14.81 24.04 0.02
C ILE A 218 -13.50 24.26 -0.74
N GLY A 219 -13.05 23.22 -1.44
CA GLY A 219 -11.90 23.28 -2.33
C GLY A 219 -11.75 21.97 -3.08
N SER A 220 -11.90 22.00 -4.41
CA SER A 220 -11.58 20.86 -5.26
C SER A 220 -10.07 20.64 -5.22
N ILE A 221 -9.59 19.80 -4.30
CA ILE A 221 -8.22 19.28 -4.38
C ILE A 221 -8.26 18.22 -5.48
N SER A 222 -7.69 18.55 -6.65
CA SER A 222 -7.68 17.65 -7.80
C SER A 222 -6.80 16.41 -7.60
N ASP A 223 -5.81 16.53 -6.72
CA ASP A 223 -4.81 15.50 -6.45
C ASP A 223 -5.22 14.76 -5.17
N ASP A 224 -5.20 13.43 -5.18
CA ASP A 224 -5.44 12.65 -3.96
C ASP A 224 -4.12 12.47 -3.19
N TYR A 225 -3.05 12.16 -3.92
CA TYR A 225 -1.77 11.72 -3.36
C TYR A 225 -0.77 12.86 -3.13
N HIS A 226 -0.34 13.00 -1.88
CA HIS A 226 0.58 14.03 -1.44
C HIS A 226 1.75 13.46 -0.64
N LEU A 227 2.97 13.84 -0.99
CA LEU A 227 4.12 13.75 -0.09
C LEU A 227 4.16 15.05 0.72
N VAL A 228 4.20 14.92 2.05
CA VAL A 228 4.16 16.07 2.97
C VAL A 228 5.50 16.13 3.71
N PRO A 229 6.47 16.91 3.21
CA PRO A 229 7.78 17.04 3.85
C PRO A 229 7.61 17.41 5.32
N PHE A 230 8.50 16.90 6.18
CA PHE A 230 8.51 17.09 7.64
C PHE A 230 7.47 16.25 8.40
N LEU A 231 6.24 16.16 7.92
CA LEU A 231 5.20 15.34 8.55
C LEU A 231 5.54 13.85 8.48
N ASP A 232 6.15 13.41 7.39
CA ASP A 232 6.54 12.02 7.11
C ASP A 232 7.73 11.50 7.95
N PHE A 233 8.21 12.30 8.91
CA PHE A 233 9.04 11.82 10.03
C PHE A 233 8.21 11.20 11.16
N ALA A 234 6.90 11.44 11.23
CA ALA A 234 6.07 10.90 12.28
C ALA A 234 5.94 9.38 12.14
N ASN A 235 6.52 8.62 13.07
CA ASN A 235 6.41 7.15 13.07
C ASN A 235 5.02 6.68 13.51
N HIS A 236 4.72 5.42 13.20
CA HIS A 236 3.49 4.77 13.61
C HIS A 236 3.45 4.42 15.11
N SER A 237 2.25 4.51 15.71
CA SER A 237 1.92 3.91 17.00
C SER A 237 0.44 3.50 17.04
N LEU A 238 0.15 2.39 17.73
CA LEU A 238 -1.22 1.98 18.10
C LEU A 238 -1.85 2.92 19.15
N LYS A 239 -1.02 3.69 19.86
CA LYS A 239 -1.42 4.72 20.82
C LYS A 239 -0.79 6.05 20.41
N PRO A 240 -1.25 6.66 19.32
CA PRO A 240 -0.62 7.87 18.79
C PRO A 240 -0.87 9.06 19.72
N TYR A 241 0.15 9.91 19.86
CA TYR A 241 0.02 11.17 20.58
C TYR A 241 -0.54 12.29 19.73
N ALA A 242 -0.46 12.16 18.40
CA ALA A 242 -0.91 13.17 17.47
C ALA A 242 -1.70 12.58 16.31
N ARG A 243 -2.41 13.46 15.63
CA ARG A 243 -3.05 13.25 14.33
C ARG A 243 -2.69 14.42 13.42
N TRP A 244 -2.82 14.23 12.13
CA TRP A 244 -2.72 15.34 11.19
C TRP A 244 -4.11 15.74 10.68
N GLU A 245 -4.25 17.03 10.38
CA GLU A 245 -5.45 17.63 9.79
C GLU A 245 -5.05 18.52 8.61
N LEU A 246 -5.90 18.55 7.59
CA LEU A 246 -5.72 19.41 6.42
C LEU A 246 -6.47 20.73 6.67
N THR A 247 -5.81 21.84 6.37
CA THR A 247 -6.35 23.20 6.44
C THR A 247 -6.26 23.86 5.07
N PRO A 248 -7.01 24.95 4.80
CA PRO A 248 -6.89 25.68 3.53
C PRO A 248 -5.46 26.18 3.24
N GLU A 249 -4.68 26.43 4.28
CA GLU A 249 -3.33 26.99 4.18
C GLU A 249 -2.21 25.93 4.23
N GLY A 250 -2.48 24.69 4.65
CA GLY A 250 -1.46 23.66 4.82
C GLY A 250 -1.89 22.45 5.64
N VAL A 251 -0.93 21.74 6.24
CA VAL A 251 -1.17 20.56 7.07
C VAL A 251 -0.70 20.83 8.49
N GLU A 252 -1.56 20.52 9.46
CA GLU A 252 -1.28 20.66 10.88
C GLU A 252 -1.07 19.30 11.52
N LEU A 253 -0.05 19.19 12.38
CA LEU A 253 0.13 18.07 13.30
C LEU A 253 -0.36 18.49 14.68
N ILE A 254 -1.42 17.83 15.15
CA ILE A 254 -2.20 18.24 16.32
C ILE A 254 -2.13 17.14 17.38
N LEU A 255 -1.81 17.52 18.62
CA LEU A 255 -1.83 16.57 19.74
C LEU A 255 -3.25 16.06 19.98
N THR A 256 -3.39 14.76 20.15
CA THR A 256 -4.70 14.13 20.40
C THR A 256 -5.14 14.40 21.82
N LYS A 257 -6.29 15.07 21.97
CA LYS A 257 -6.92 15.31 23.27
C LYS A 257 -7.08 14.00 24.04
N SER A 258 -6.80 14.05 25.34
CA SER A 258 -7.03 12.94 26.26
C SER A 258 -7.55 13.45 27.58
N ASP A 259 -8.44 12.69 28.19
CA ASP A 259 -8.97 12.99 29.52
C ASP A 259 -7.96 12.66 30.64
N SER A 260 -6.80 12.07 30.30
CA SER A 260 -5.70 11.89 31.25
C SER A 260 -5.12 13.26 31.64
N PRO A 261 -4.96 13.55 32.93
CA PRO A 261 -4.31 14.78 33.40
C PRO A 261 -2.79 14.78 33.15
N GLU A 262 -2.22 13.66 32.73
CA GLU A 262 -0.78 13.53 32.53
C GLU A 262 -0.31 14.26 31.27
N PRO A 263 0.64 15.21 31.39
CA PRO A 263 1.20 15.90 30.24
C PRO A 263 2.16 14.98 29.47
N ILE A 264 2.38 15.31 28.20
CA ILE A 264 3.44 14.69 27.40
C ILE A 264 4.76 15.34 27.80
N LEU A 265 5.71 14.53 28.25
CA LEU A 265 7.02 15.02 28.68
C LEU A 265 7.91 15.41 27.49
N PRO A 266 8.87 16.33 27.67
CA PRO A 266 9.92 16.58 26.67
C PRO A 266 10.61 15.29 26.23
N ASP A 267 11.12 15.29 25.01
CA ASP A 267 11.82 14.15 24.38
C ASP A 267 10.95 12.90 24.12
N THR A 268 9.65 12.94 24.45
CA THR A 268 8.69 11.89 24.06
C THR A 268 8.51 11.89 22.55
N GLU A 269 8.54 10.70 21.94
CA GLU A 269 8.26 10.52 20.51
C GLU A 269 6.78 10.82 20.21
N ILE A 270 6.55 11.75 19.29
CA ILE A 270 5.22 12.11 18.80
C ILE A 270 4.91 11.26 17.57
N CYS A 271 4.22 10.14 17.81
CA CYS A 271 3.75 9.23 16.77
C CYS A 271 2.33 9.56 16.30
N ILE A 272 2.02 9.16 15.06
CA ILE A 272 0.68 9.18 14.47
C ILE A 272 0.19 7.74 14.20
N SER A 273 -1.10 7.56 13.92
CA SER A 273 -1.59 6.29 13.37
C SER A 273 -1.45 6.28 11.85
N TYR A 274 -0.99 5.16 11.30
CA TYR A 274 -0.94 4.91 9.85
C TYR A 274 -2.21 4.18 9.38
N GLY A 275 -3.17 3.97 10.29
CA GLY A 275 -4.36 3.15 10.09
C GLY A 275 -4.31 1.82 10.84
N ASP A 276 -5.45 1.16 10.90
CA ASP A 276 -5.66 -0.15 11.53
C ASP A 276 -5.19 -1.27 10.59
N LYS A 277 -3.87 -1.42 10.49
CA LYS A 277 -3.22 -2.25 9.47
C LYS A 277 -2.65 -3.54 10.05
N PRO A 278 -2.89 -4.69 9.38
CA PRO A 278 -2.28 -5.95 9.77
C PRO A 278 -0.77 -5.94 9.50
N ASN A 279 -0.02 -6.84 10.15
CA ASN A 279 1.42 -6.95 9.94
C ASN A 279 1.80 -7.29 8.49
N SER A 280 0.93 -7.99 7.76
CA SER A 280 1.11 -8.23 6.32
C SER A 280 1.23 -6.92 5.55
N GLU A 281 0.33 -5.96 5.78
CA GLU A 281 0.37 -4.65 5.12
C GLU A 281 1.51 -3.77 5.66
N LEU A 282 1.71 -3.71 6.98
CA LEU A 282 2.79 -2.92 7.59
C LEU A 282 4.16 -3.34 7.08
N LEU A 283 4.42 -4.65 6.97
CA LEU A 283 5.69 -5.15 6.46
C LEU A 283 5.83 -4.89 4.97
N PHE A 284 4.77 -5.16 4.20
CA PHE A 284 4.77 -5.00 2.73
C PHE A 284 4.98 -3.54 2.29
N ILE A 285 4.30 -2.60 2.94
CA ILE A 285 4.29 -1.19 2.55
C ILE A 285 5.34 -0.37 3.31
N HIS A 286 5.44 -0.56 4.64
CA HIS A 286 6.23 0.32 5.52
C HIS A 286 7.52 -0.32 6.02
N GLY A 287 7.68 -1.64 5.87
CA GLY A 287 8.91 -2.34 6.21
C GLY A 287 9.12 -2.55 7.71
N PHE A 288 8.04 -2.69 8.48
CA PHE A 288 8.10 -3.06 9.89
C PHE A 288 6.90 -3.91 10.31
N THR A 289 7.00 -4.58 11.44
CA THR A 289 5.89 -5.30 12.09
C THR A 289 5.72 -4.85 13.53
N LEU A 290 4.54 -5.10 14.09
CA LEU A 290 4.19 -4.84 15.48
C LEU A 290 4.05 -6.16 16.23
N ILE A 291 4.69 -6.22 17.39
CA ILE A 291 4.43 -7.27 18.39
C ILE A 291 3.02 -7.05 18.93
N ASP A 292 2.27 -8.14 19.08
CA ASP A 292 0.88 -8.12 19.57
C ASP A 292 -0.03 -7.14 18.81
N ASN A 293 0.10 -7.09 17.48
CA ASN A 293 -0.78 -6.29 16.64
C ASN A 293 -2.24 -6.74 16.83
N PRO A 294 -3.17 -5.86 17.25
CA PRO A 294 -4.58 -6.23 17.38
C PRO A 294 -5.24 -6.52 16.03
N TRP A 295 -4.62 -6.09 14.93
CA TRP A 295 -5.09 -6.28 13.58
C TRP A 295 -4.34 -7.42 12.91
N SER A 296 -5.07 -8.47 12.53
CA SER A 296 -4.54 -9.59 11.76
C SER A 296 -5.39 -9.77 10.51
N ALA A 297 -4.74 -10.06 9.39
CA ALA A 297 -5.40 -10.37 8.15
C ALA A 297 -4.58 -11.35 7.31
N ILE A 298 -5.28 -12.21 6.57
CA ILE A 298 -4.69 -13.09 5.56
C ILE A 298 -5.39 -12.79 4.25
N SER A 299 -4.62 -12.79 3.17
CA SER A 299 -5.18 -12.64 1.83
C SER A 299 -4.70 -13.74 0.89
N PHE A 300 -5.60 -14.22 0.05
CA PHE A 300 -5.33 -15.27 -0.92
C PHE A 300 -6.15 -15.04 -2.21
N PRO A 301 -5.72 -15.54 -3.37
CA PRO A 301 -6.49 -15.45 -4.61
C PRO A 301 -7.90 -15.99 -4.43
N VAL A 302 -8.88 -15.44 -5.16
CA VAL A 302 -10.24 -15.98 -5.13
C VAL A 302 -10.21 -17.44 -5.63
N PRO A 303 -10.70 -18.39 -4.83
CA PRO A 303 -10.82 -19.78 -5.26
C PRO A 303 -11.99 -19.94 -6.24
N PHE A 304 -11.85 -20.84 -7.21
CA PHE A 304 -12.92 -21.22 -8.15
C PHE A 304 -13.10 -22.74 -8.12
N TYR A 305 -14.28 -23.21 -8.52
CA TYR A 305 -14.50 -24.65 -8.70
C TYR A 305 -13.70 -25.19 -9.89
N GLU A 306 -13.33 -26.46 -9.84
CA GLU A 306 -12.68 -27.11 -10.98
C GLU A 306 -13.62 -27.11 -12.20
N ASN A 307 -13.10 -26.64 -13.34
CA ASN A 307 -13.83 -26.53 -14.61
C ASN A 307 -15.02 -25.55 -14.58
N ASP A 308 -14.92 -24.45 -13.83
CA ASP A 308 -15.92 -23.38 -13.86
C ASP A 308 -16.03 -22.79 -15.28
N GLU A 309 -17.17 -23.00 -15.94
CA GLU A 309 -17.44 -22.55 -17.31
C GLU A 309 -17.34 -21.03 -17.48
N TYR A 310 -17.49 -20.25 -16.39
CA TYR A 310 -17.49 -18.79 -16.41
C TYR A 310 -16.28 -18.18 -15.68
N GLU A 311 -15.21 -18.94 -15.44
CA GLU A 311 -14.05 -18.44 -14.69
C GLU A 311 -13.49 -17.13 -15.29
N GLU A 312 -13.27 -17.09 -16.60
CA GLU A 312 -12.73 -15.91 -17.30
C GLU A 312 -13.68 -14.71 -17.19
N GLU A 313 -14.97 -14.90 -17.45
CA GLU A 313 -15.98 -13.84 -17.36
C GLU A 313 -16.15 -13.32 -15.93
N LYS A 314 -16.06 -14.18 -14.92
CA LYS A 314 -16.07 -13.78 -13.50
C LYS A 314 -14.89 -12.87 -13.19
N PHE A 315 -13.67 -13.22 -13.61
CA PHE A 315 -12.50 -12.37 -13.44
C PHE A 315 -12.64 -11.01 -14.14
N ILE A 316 -13.12 -11.01 -15.38
CA ILE A 316 -13.33 -9.78 -16.16
C ILE A 316 -14.37 -8.89 -15.47
N PHE A 317 -15.50 -9.45 -15.03
CA PHE A 317 -16.54 -8.70 -14.32
C PHE A 317 -16.00 -8.09 -13.03
N MET A 318 -15.28 -8.87 -12.22
CA MET A 318 -14.63 -8.37 -11.01
C MET A 318 -13.72 -7.18 -11.33
N GLN A 319 -12.85 -7.31 -12.33
CA GLN A 319 -11.90 -6.28 -12.72
C GLN A 319 -12.59 -4.99 -13.17
N CYS A 320 -13.63 -5.08 -14.01
CA CYS A 320 -14.37 -3.91 -14.51
C CYS A 320 -15.15 -3.17 -13.41
N HIS A 321 -15.60 -3.87 -12.37
CA HIS A 321 -16.31 -3.27 -11.24
C HIS A 321 -15.40 -2.92 -10.05
N GLY A 322 -14.08 -3.05 -10.22
CA GLY A 322 -13.12 -2.73 -9.16
C GLY A 322 -13.05 -3.74 -8.01
N ILE A 323 -13.66 -4.91 -8.15
CA ILE A 323 -13.47 -6.03 -7.22
C ILE A 323 -12.11 -6.65 -7.52
N LYS A 324 -11.24 -6.68 -6.52
CA LYS A 324 -9.96 -7.39 -6.65
C LYS A 324 -10.23 -8.89 -6.59
N PRO A 325 -9.59 -9.72 -7.44
CA PRO A 325 -9.68 -11.17 -7.35
C PRO A 325 -8.80 -11.71 -6.20
N LEU A 326 -9.03 -11.16 -5.00
CA LEU A 326 -8.34 -11.46 -3.77
C LEU A 326 -9.36 -11.52 -2.64
N VAL A 327 -9.33 -12.62 -1.89
CA VAL A 327 -10.08 -12.79 -0.66
C VAL A 327 -9.22 -12.29 0.49
N SER A 328 -9.79 -11.47 1.36
CA SER A 328 -9.15 -10.97 2.56
C SER A 328 -10.02 -11.30 3.77
N LEU A 329 -9.43 -12.07 4.68
CA LEU A 329 -9.99 -12.38 5.99
C LEU A 329 -9.35 -11.46 7.01
N THR A 330 -10.16 -10.87 7.88
CA THR A 330 -9.72 -9.98 8.95
C THR A 330 -10.21 -10.45 10.29
N ARG A 331 -9.43 -10.21 11.35
CA ARG A 331 -9.85 -10.52 12.71
C ARG A 331 -10.82 -9.45 13.23
N LYS A 332 -11.98 -9.87 13.70
CA LYS A 332 -12.95 -9.02 14.40
C LYS A 332 -13.39 -9.67 15.71
N LYS A 333 -14.15 -8.93 16.54
CA LYS A 333 -14.66 -9.43 17.83
C LYS A 333 -15.51 -10.71 17.69
N GLY A 334 -16.20 -10.88 16.56
CA GLY A 334 -17.12 -12.00 16.32
C GLY A 334 -16.51 -13.21 15.62
N GLY A 335 -15.26 -13.16 15.15
CA GLY A 335 -14.72 -14.21 14.29
C GLY A 335 -13.68 -13.70 13.29
N ALA A 336 -13.26 -14.61 12.42
CA ALA A 336 -12.61 -14.23 11.16
C ALA A 336 -13.71 -13.85 10.16
N GLU A 337 -13.62 -12.66 9.57
CA GLU A 337 -14.65 -12.14 8.66
C GLU A 337 -14.05 -11.69 7.33
N LEU A 338 -14.82 -11.91 6.26
CA LEU A 338 -14.53 -11.35 4.94
C LEU A 338 -14.73 -9.83 4.97
N THR A 339 -13.93 -9.13 4.17
CA THR A 339 -14.28 -7.74 3.79
C THR A 339 -15.51 -7.73 2.88
N ARG A 340 -16.18 -6.58 2.72
CA ARG A 340 -17.32 -6.45 1.80
C ARG A 340 -16.94 -6.81 0.35
N GLU A 341 -15.79 -6.33 -0.11
CA GLU A 341 -15.25 -6.67 -1.44
C GLU A 341 -14.97 -8.17 -1.57
N SER A 342 -14.36 -8.78 -0.57
CA SER A 342 -14.09 -10.23 -0.58
C SER A 342 -15.37 -11.06 -0.50
N THR A 343 -16.42 -10.58 0.18
CA THR A 343 -17.73 -11.23 0.21
C THR A 343 -18.33 -11.28 -1.19
N ARG A 344 -18.33 -10.15 -1.91
CA ARG A 344 -18.78 -10.07 -3.31
C ARG A 344 -17.97 -11.00 -4.22
N ALA A 345 -16.64 -11.00 -4.07
CA ALA A 345 -15.75 -11.87 -4.84
C ALA A 345 -16.07 -13.36 -4.60
N MET A 346 -16.32 -13.74 -3.34
CA MET A 346 -16.71 -15.10 -2.98
C MET A 346 -18.09 -15.48 -3.53
N TRP A 347 -19.08 -14.59 -3.50
CA TRP A 347 -20.38 -14.85 -4.13
C TRP A 347 -20.26 -15.09 -5.63
N ILE A 348 -19.52 -14.24 -6.33
CA ILE A 348 -19.27 -14.41 -7.77
C ILE A 348 -18.55 -15.73 -8.04
N SER A 349 -17.61 -16.12 -7.18
CA SER A 349 -16.90 -17.39 -7.27
C SER A 349 -17.84 -18.60 -7.13
N VAL A 350 -18.67 -18.66 -6.08
CA VAL A 350 -19.46 -19.88 -5.76
C VAL A 350 -20.78 -20.00 -6.52
N LEU A 351 -21.28 -18.91 -7.12
CA LEU A 351 -22.46 -18.96 -7.97
C LEU A 351 -22.13 -19.68 -9.27
N THR A 352 -23.05 -20.54 -9.71
CA THR A 352 -22.94 -21.34 -10.92
C THR A 352 -24.12 -21.07 -11.86
N LYS A 353 -24.04 -21.62 -13.07
CA LYS A 353 -25.13 -21.56 -14.04
C LYS A 353 -26.43 -22.17 -13.53
N GLU A 354 -26.34 -23.22 -12.71
CA GLU A 354 -27.50 -23.89 -12.10
C GLU A 354 -28.20 -22.99 -11.08
N ASP A 355 -27.45 -22.08 -10.45
CA ASP A 355 -27.97 -21.04 -9.55
C ASP A 355 -28.57 -19.83 -10.30
N GLY A 356 -28.60 -19.87 -11.64
CA GLY A 356 -29.09 -18.79 -12.49
C GLY A 356 -28.03 -17.74 -12.86
N LEU A 357 -26.73 -18.02 -12.63
CA LEU A 357 -25.64 -17.16 -13.10
C LEU A 357 -25.49 -17.26 -14.62
N LYS A 358 -25.43 -16.12 -15.30
CA LYS A 358 -25.15 -16.07 -16.75
C LYS A 358 -24.29 -14.87 -17.09
N PHE A 359 -23.30 -15.09 -17.95
CA PHE A 359 -22.55 -14.02 -18.58
C PHE A 359 -22.92 -13.87 -20.05
N THR A 360 -22.93 -12.63 -20.52
CA THR A 360 -23.06 -12.30 -21.95
C THR A 360 -22.03 -11.25 -22.35
N ASN A 361 -21.36 -11.46 -23.49
CA ASN A 361 -20.37 -10.53 -24.01
C ASN A 361 -21.04 -9.26 -24.56
N VAL A 362 -20.40 -8.12 -24.32
CA VAL A 362 -20.79 -6.81 -24.83
C VAL A 362 -19.82 -6.43 -25.94
N ILE A 363 -20.29 -6.41 -27.19
CA ILE A 363 -19.43 -6.23 -28.38
C ILE A 363 -18.93 -4.78 -28.51
N ASP A 364 -19.71 -3.80 -28.02
CA ASP A 364 -19.47 -2.38 -28.28
C ASP A 364 -18.92 -1.59 -27.08
N ASP A 365 -18.64 -2.23 -25.94
CA ASP A 365 -18.12 -1.56 -24.73
C ASP A 365 -16.85 -2.24 -24.21
N SER A 366 -15.69 -1.65 -24.54
CA SER A 366 -14.39 -2.12 -24.06
C SER A 366 -14.18 -1.92 -22.54
N SER A 367 -14.97 -1.06 -21.90
CA SER A 367 -14.87 -0.78 -20.46
C SER A 367 -15.69 -1.77 -19.62
N GLN A 368 -16.77 -2.30 -20.19
CA GLN A 368 -17.60 -3.34 -19.59
C GLN A 368 -17.89 -4.44 -20.63
N PRO A 369 -16.90 -5.31 -20.90
CA PRO A 369 -16.98 -6.31 -21.96
C PRO A 369 -17.91 -7.49 -21.62
N VAL A 370 -18.36 -7.62 -20.36
CA VAL A 370 -19.26 -8.68 -19.91
C VAL A 370 -20.39 -8.11 -19.06
N ASN A 371 -21.61 -8.60 -19.27
CA ASN A 371 -22.76 -8.39 -18.39
C ASN A 371 -23.00 -9.64 -17.55
N LEU A 372 -23.18 -9.43 -16.25
CA LEU A 372 -23.58 -10.45 -15.29
C LEU A 372 -25.11 -10.43 -15.13
N THR A 373 -25.75 -11.58 -15.30
CA THR A 373 -27.16 -11.80 -14.96
C THR A 373 -27.25 -12.84 -13.84
N ILE A 374 -28.10 -12.58 -12.84
CA ILE A 374 -28.46 -13.54 -11.79
C ILE A 374 -29.98 -13.71 -11.83
N GLY A 375 -30.45 -14.91 -12.17
CA GLY A 375 -31.85 -15.16 -12.47
C GLY A 375 -32.30 -14.36 -13.69
N ASP A 376 -33.27 -13.47 -13.52
CA ASP A 376 -33.79 -12.59 -14.59
C ASP A 376 -33.22 -11.16 -14.54
N LYS A 377 -32.32 -10.87 -13.59
CA LYS A 377 -31.82 -9.50 -13.34
C LYS A 377 -30.38 -9.32 -13.83
N ILE A 378 -30.17 -8.32 -14.67
CA ILE A 378 -28.82 -7.87 -15.07
C ILE A 378 -28.25 -7.00 -13.94
N ILE A 379 -27.00 -7.25 -13.58
CA ILE A 379 -26.28 -6.56 -12.51
C ILE A 379 -25.43 -5.45 -13.12
N HIS A 380 -25.78 -4.20 -12.85
CA HIS A 380 -25.06 -3.01 -13.31
C HIS A 380 -24.19 -2.40 -12.22
N THR A 381 -24.55 -2.60 -10.96
CA THR A 381 -23.81 -2.04 -9.82
C THR A 381 -23.51 -3.09 -8.75
N LEU A 382 -22.52 -2.80 -7.91
CA LEU A 382 -22.18 -3.70 -6.82
C LEU A 382 -23.23 -3.73 -5.69
N ASP A 383 -24.03 -2.67 -5.53
CA ASP A 383 -25.14 -2.68 -4.58
C ASP A 383 -26.31 -3.50 -5.13
N GLU A 384 -26.52 -3.50 -6.46
CA GLU A 384 -27.45 -4.44 -7.09
C GLU A 384 -27.00 -5.88 -6.92
N LEU A 385 -25.69 -6.18 -7.02
CA LEU A 385 -25.15 -7.50 -6.73
C LEU A 385 -25.50 -7.92 -5.30
N ASP A 386 -25.21 -7.06 -4.32
CA ASP A 386 -25.49 -7.34 -2.90
C ASP A 386 -26.97 -7.66 -2.69
N ASN A 387 -27.87 -6.78 -3.14
CA ASN A 387 -29.31 -6.98 -2.94
C ASN A 387 -29.81 -8.24 -3.63
N THR A 388 -29.37 -8.48 -4.87
CA THR A 388 -29.85 -9.63 -5.66
C THR A 388 -29.42 -10.95 -5.02
N VAL A 389 -28.17 -11.07 -4.56
CA VAL A 389 -27.68 -12.31 -3.93
C VAL A 389 -28.37 -12.56 -2.59
N ASN A 390 -28.54 -11.52 -1.76
CA ASN A 390 -29.21 -11.67 -0.45
C ASN A 390 -30.71 -12.02 -0.55
N GLU A 391 -31.37 -11.70 -1.66
CA GLU A 391 -32.78 -12.01 -1.90
C GLU A 391 -33.01 -13.41 -2.51
N LEU A 392 -31.95 -14.12 -2.91
CA LEU A 392 -32.07 -15.47 -3.47
C LEU A 392 -32.57 -16.46 -2.41
N SER A 393 -33.53 -17.31 -2.78
CA SER A 393 -34.01 -18.39 -1.89
C SER A 393 -32.91 -19.39 -1.53
N ILE A 394 -31.88 -19.50 -2.36
CA ILE A 394 -30.69 -20.35 -2.17
C ILE A 394 -29.57 -19.64 -1.39
N PHE A 395 -29.79 -18.43 -0.86
CA PHE A 395 -28.76 -17.69 -0.13
C PHE A 395 -28.09 -18.51 1.00
N PRO A 396 -28.81 -19.30 1.82
CA PRO A 396 -28.17 -20.16 2.82
C PRO A 396 -27.22 -21.21 2.21
N ILE A 397 -27.54 -21.74 1.02
CA ILE A 397 -26.67 -22.65 0.27
C ILE A 397 -25.41 -21.91 -0.22
N ILE A 398 -25.57 -20.68 -0.72
CA ILE A 398 -24.45 -19.82 -1.13
C ILE A 398 -23.53 -19.56 0.07
N GLU A 399 -24.06 -19.21 1.24
CA GLU A 399 -23.26 -19.02 2.46
C GLU A 399 -22.50 -20.29 2.85
N GLY A 400 -23.16 -21.46 2.80
CA GLY A 400 -22.53 -22.76 3.04
C GLY A 400 -21.37 -23.06 2.09
N ARG A 401 -21.54 -22.77 0.79
CA ARG A 401 -20.48 -22.91 -0.23
C ARG A 401 -19.32 -21.96 0.02
N VAL A 402 -19.59 -20.69 0.34
CA VAL A 402 -18.56 -19.69 0.68
C VAL A 402 -17.74 -20.14 1.89
N ILE A 403 -18.41 -20.55 2.97
CA ILE A 403 -17.74 -21.00 4.20
C ILE A 403 -16.88 -22.24 3.95
N THR A 404 -17.40 -23.21 3.21
CA THR A 404 -16.68 -24.45 2.89
C THR A 404 -15.44 -24.17 2.06
N LEU A 405 -15.57 -23.38 1.00
CA LEU A 405 -14.46 -23.06 0.11
C LEU A 405 -13.39 -22.22 0.81
N ILE A 406 -13.77 -21.31 1.71
CA ILE A 406 -12.81 -20.58 2.55
C ILE A 406 -12.09 -21.53 3.51
N LEU A 407 -12.82 -22.42 4.19
CA LEU A 407 -12.22 -23.36 5.12
C LEU A 407 -11.15 -24.22 4.43
N GLU A 408 -11.48 -24.82 3.29
CA GLU A 408 -10.53 -25.63 2.49
C GLU A 408 -9.27 -24.84 2.11
N ASN A 409 -9.43 -23.57 1.69
CA ASN A 409 -8.31 -22.71 1.33
C ASN A 409 -7.43 -22.36 2.54
N VAL A 410 -8.04 -22.00 3.67
CA VAL A 410 -7.31 -21.64 4.89
C VAL A 410 -6.59 -22.87 5.47
N GLU A 411 -7.20 -24.06 5.41
CA GLU A 411 -6.56 -25.33 5.77
C GLU A 411 -5.35 -25.62 4.87
N HIS A 412 -5.48 -25.40 3.56
CA HIS A 412 -4.38 -25.54 2.61
C HIS A 412 -3.23 -24.59 2.93
N LEU A 413 -3.52 -23.31 3.19
CA LEU A 413 -2.52 -22.31 3.57
C LEU A 413 -1.82 -22.69 4.88
N LEU A 414 -2.57 -23.13 5.90
CA LEU A 414 -2.00 -23.58 7.17
C LEU A 414 -1.11 -24.83 7.00
N SER A 415 -1.55 -25.78 6.17
CA SER A 415 -0.76 -26.97 5.84
C SER A 415 0.54 -26.60 5.12
N HIS A 416 0.46 -25.72 4.11
CA HIS A 416 1.64 -25.23 3.38
C HIS A 416 2.61 -24.47 4.30
N PHE A 417 2.09 -23.62 5.19
CA PHE A 417 2.88 -22.95 6.20
C PHE A 417 3.61 -23.98 7.08
N LYS A 418 2.91 -24.97 7.64
CA LYS A 418 3.49 -26.01 8.51
C LYS A 418 4.58 -26.81 7.81
N GLN A 419 4.37 -27.20 6.55
CA GLN A 419 5.33 -27.98 5.75
C GLN A 419 6.63 -27.20 5.47
N THR A 420 6.54 -25.89 5.26
CA THR A 420 7.71 -25.04 4.95
C THR A 420 8.41 -24.54 6.21
N ASN A 421 7.72 -24.50 7.35
CA ASN A 421 8.18 -23.81 8.55
C ASN A 421 9.50 -24.36 9.11
N GLU A 422 9.70 -25.68 9.15
CA GLU A 422 10.92 -26.27 9.70
C GLU A 422 12.17 -25.82 8.93
N LYS A 423 12.09 -25.84 7.59
CA LYS A 423 13.18 -25.38 6.72
C LYS A 423 13.42 -23.88 6.92
N VAL A 424 12.35 -23.08 6.99
CA VAL A 424 12.46 -21.64 7.20
C VAL A 424 13.13 -21.33 8.54
N LEU A 425 12.68 -21.94 9.64
CA LEU A 425 13.28 -21.71 10.96
C LEU A 425 14.77 -22.02 10.98
N LYS A 426 15.22 -23.12 10.35
CA LYS A 426 16.65 -23.44 10.17
C LYS A 426 17.41 -22.36 9.39
N MET A 427 16.82 -21.81 8.33
CA MET A 427 17.41 -20.68 7.60
C MET A 427 17.51 -19.43 8.47
N MET A 428 16.49 -19.15 9.29
CA MET A 428 16.47 -18.00 10.17
C MET A 428 17.43 -18.14 11.37
N GLU A 429 17.72 -19.35 11.84
CA GLU A 429 18.72 -19.62 12.89
C GLU A 429 20.16 -19.49 12.39
N SER A 430 20.41 -19.92 11.15
CA SER A 430 21.73 -19.81 10.50
C SER A 430 21.98 -18.42 9.89
N GLY A 431 20.93 -17.64 9.68
CA GLY A 431 20.99 -16.28 9.17
C GLY A 431 21.67 -15.31 10.13
N LYS A 432 22.28 -14.26 9.56
CA LYS A 432 22.77 -13.14 10.36
C LYS A 432 21.56 -12.47 11.02
N ASN A 433 21.59 -12.35 12.35
CA ASN A 433 20.53 -11.66 13.06
C ASN A 433 20.41 -10.22 12.54
N SER A 434 19.25 -9.90 11.98
CA SER A 434 18.93 -8.61 11.37
C SER A 434 17.53 -8.20 11.77
N ARG A 435 17.24 -6.90 11.64
CA ARG A 435 15.93 -6.36 12.00
C ARG A 435 14.83 -6.86 11.07
N GLU A 436 15.14 -7.01 9.79
CA GLU A 436 14.25 -7.61 8.79
C GLU A 436 13.91 -9.05 9.13
N LEU A 437 14.90 -9.82 9.62
CA LEU A 437 14.66 -11.20 10.06
C LEU A 437 13.71 -11.26 11.26
N GLU A 438 13.86 -10.36 12.22
CA GLU A 438 12.94 -10.24 13.36
C GLU A 438 11.52 -9.87 12.91
N TYR A 439 11.39 -8.94 11.96
CA TYR A 439 10.09 -8.62 11.40
C TYR A 439 9.41 -9.80 10.73
N ILE A 440 10.19 -10.61 10.00
CA ILE A 440 9.70 -11.86 9.42
C ILE A 440 9.26 -12.83 10.52
N ARG A 441 10.00 -12.95 11.64
CA ARG A 441 9.59 -13.81 12.78
C ARG A 441 8.24 -13.40 13.33
N ILE A 442 8.08 -12.11 13.66
CA ILE A 442 6.84 -11.56 14.22
C ILE A 442 5.67 -11.78 13.25
N TYR A 443 5.85 -11.48 11.96
CA TYR A 443 4.78 -11.66 10.98
C TYR A 443 4.40 -13.13 10.80
N ARG A 444 5.38 -14.04 10.71
CA ARG A 444 5.11 -15.49 10.60
C ARG A 444 4.31 -16.00 11.78
N GLU A 445 4.64 -15.57 12.99
CA GLU A 445 3.91 -15.97 14.19
C GLU A 445 2.47 -15.43 14.20
N ASP A 446 2.28 -14.15 13.85
CA ASP A 446 0.96 -13.52 13.74
C ASP A 446 0.09 -14.22 12.69
N GLU A 447 0.63 -14.48 11.50
CA GLU A 447 -0.10 -15.16 10.43
C GLU A 447 -0.44 -16.61 10.79
N TYR A 448 0.50 -17.36 11.39
CA TYR A 448 0.24 -18.72 11.86
C TYR A 448 -0.92 -18.77 12.86
N LYS A 449 -0.87 -17.91 13.89
CA LYS A 449 -1.92 -17.82 14.90
C LYS A 449 -3.28 -17.48 14.28
N PHE A 450 -3.30 -16.58 13.30
CA PHE A 450 -4.55 -16.20 12.65
C PHE A 450 -5.08 -17.28 11.69
N LEU A 451 -4.21 -18.03 11.00
CA LEU A 451 -4.59 -19.19 10.19
C LEU A 451 -5.25 -20.27 11.06
N GLU A 452 -4.65 -20.64 12.20
CA GLU A 452 -5.25 -21.63 13.13
C GLU A 452 -6.62 -21.16 13.62
N TYR A 453 -6.70 -19.90 14.06
CA TYR A 453 -7.95 -19.31 14.50
C TYR A 453 -9.03 -19.32 13.39
N ALA A 454 -8.65 -19.01 12.15
CA ALA A 454 -9.57 -18.99 11.02
C ALA A 454 -10.08 -20.41 10.68
N VAL A 455 -9.23 -21.44 10.73
CA VAL A 455 -9.67 -22.84 10.56
C VAL A 455 -10.70 -23.21 11.63
N ASP A 456 -10.42 -22.94 12.90
CA ASP A 456 -11.33 -23.23 14.01
C ASP A 456 -12.66 -22.46 13.90
N ASP A 457 -12.62 -21.20 13.47
CA ASP A 457 -13.81 -20.36 13.33
C ASP A 457 -14.68 -20.80 12.14
N PHE A 458 -14.10 -21.05 10.98
CA PHE A 458 -14.84 -21.50 9.80
C PHE A 458 -15.35 -22.94 9.94
N THR A 459 -14.65 -23.80 10.69
CA THR A 459 -15.16 -25.13 11.07
C THR A 459 -16.45 -25.02 11.88
N ARG A 460 -16.46 -24.17 12.92
CA ARG A 460 -17.66 -23.93 13.74
C ARG A 460 -18.81 -23.34 12.92
N LYS A 461 -18.53 -22.41 12.02
CA LYS A 461 -19.54 -21.81 11.13
C LYS A 461 -20.16 -22.84 10.20
N ARG A 462 -19.34 -23.70 9.58
CA ARG A 462 -19.81 -24.80 8.72
C ARG A 462 -20.71 -25.75 9.51
N ASP A 463 -20.25 -26.18 10.69
CA ASP A 463 -20.98 -27.16 11.50
C ASP A 463 -22.32 -26.58 12.00
N SER A 464 -22.37 -25.29 12.31
CA SER A 464 -23.61 -24.58 12.64
C SER A 464 -24.60 -24.58 11.48
N LEU A 465 -24.15 -24.29 10.26
CA LEU A 465 -25.01 -24.32 9.07
C LEU A 465 -25.53 -25.72 8.74
N LEU A 466 -24.75 -26.77 9.00
CA LEU A 466 -25.18 -28.15 8.82
C LEU A 466 -26.21 -28.59 9.89
N SER A 467 -26.18 -27.99 11.07
CA SER A 467 -27.13 -28.28 12.15
C SER A 467 -28.49 -27.59 12.00
N ASP A 468 -28.56 -26.51 11.23
CA ASP A 468 -29.80 -25.90 10.77
C ASP A 468 -30.33 -26.69 9.56
N GLU A 469 -30.96 -27.84 9.82
CA GLU A 469 -31.55 -28.76 8.84
C GLU A 469 -32.58 -28.07 7.90
N TYR A 470 -32.10 -27.37 6.87
CA TYR A 470 -32.85 -26.99 5.66
C TYR A 470 -31.96 -26.77 4.41
N ILE A 471 -30.64 -26.97 4.50
CA ILE A 471 -29.67 -26.59 3.46
C ILE A 471 -29.14 -27.79 2.63
N LEU A 472 -29.65 -29.01 2.87
CA LEU A 472 -29.19 -30.24 2.20
C LEU A 472 -30.21 -30.92 1.27
N GLU A 473 -31.25 -30.21 0.80
CA GLU A 473 -32.08 -30.66 -0.35
C GLU A 473 -31.90 -29.76 -1.57
#